data_AF-A0A653P3B3-F1
#
_entry.id   AF-A0A653P3B3-F1
#
_cell.length_a   1.000
_cell.length_b   1.000
_cell.length_c   1.000
_cell.angle_alpha   90.00
_cell.angle_beta   90.00
_cell.angle_gamma   90.00
#
_symmetry.space_group_name_H-M   'P 1'
#
loop_
_entity.id
_entity.type
_entity.pdbx_description
1 polymer ?
#
loop_
_entity_poly.entity_id
_entity_poly.type
_entity_poly.pdbx_seq_one_letter_code
_entity_poly.pdbx_strand_id
1 'polypeptide(L)'
;MTDLINHPPHYAGVPGIKGECIEYTRQMSFTLGNAFKYVWRAGSKGDAAEDLRKALWYITDAGLNGQGPIRDVPLIADGAAPMTRRRYVLGCIARGDLYKASVLIRDLSEHPEHLDKEMS
;
A
#
# COMPACT_ATOMS: atom_id res chain seq x y z
N MET A 1 -26.85 -3.99 4.27
CA MET A 1 -26.17 -5.17 3.70
C MET A 1 -24.81 -4.72 3.21
N THR A 2 -23.75 -5.46 3.54
CA THR A 2 -22.40 -5.19 3.04
C THR A 2 -22.29 -5.68 1.61
N ASP A 3 -21.92 -4.81 0.67
CA ASP A 3 -21.63 -5.21 -0.71
C ASP A 3 -20.21 -5.79 -0.79
N LEU A 4 -20.11 -7.11 -0.74
CA LEU A 4 -18.83 -7.83 -0.75
C LEU A 4 -18.12 -7.82 -2.11
N ILE A 5 -18.80 -7.40 -3.18
CA ILE A 5 -18.26 -7.41 -4.55
C ILE A 5 -17.77 -6.01 -4.91
N ASN A 6 -18.64 -5.01 -4.80
CA ASN A 6 -18.31 -3.66 -5.25
C ASN A 6 -17.62 -2.83 -4.15
N HIS A 7 -17.85 -3.13 -2.86
CA HIS A 7 -17.29 -2.38 -1.73
C HIS A 7 -16.80 -3.30 -0.59
N PRO A 8 -15.80 -4.18 -0.83
CA PRO A 8 -15.38 -5.15 0.18
C PRO A 8 -14.78 -4.43 1.42
N PRO A 9 -15.19 -4.75 2.65
CA PRO A 9 -14.77 -4.01 3.85
C PRO A 9 -13.27 -3.95 4.10
N HIS A 10 -12.53 -4.96 3.64
CA HIS A 10 -11.07 -5.03 3.80
C HIS A 10 -10.30 -4.16 2.79
N TYR A 11 -11.01 -3.53 1.84
CA TYR A 11 -10.51 -2.43 1.02
C TYR A 11 -11.10 -1.07 1.42
N ALA A 12 -12.01 -1.04 2.42
CA ALA A 12 -12.47 0.21 3.02
C ALA A 12 -11.26 0.95 3.60
N GLY A 13 -11.28 2.28 3.46
CA GLY A 13 -10.09 3.14 3.42
C GLY A 13 -8.98 2.87 4.43
N VAL A 14 -7.74 3.09 3.98
CA VAL A 14 -6.60 3.29 4.89
C VAL A 14 -6.82 4.60 5.64
N PRO A 15 -6.74 4.64 6.99
CA PRO A 15 -6.87 5.88 7.74
C PRO A 15 -5.99 7.00 7.17
N GLY A 16 -6.59 8.17 6.91
CA GLY A 16 -5.90 9.31 6.31
C GLY A 16 -5.69 9.27 4.79
N ILE A 17 -6.24 8.27 4.08
CA ILE A 17 -6.32 8.23 2.61
C ILE A 17 -7.80 8.09 2.23
N LYS A 18 -8.30 8.99 1.37
CA LYS A 18 -9.67 8.96 0.85
C LYS A 18 -9.76 8.03 -0.36
N GLY A 19 -10.94 7.49 -0.65
CA GLY A 19 -11.16 6.60 -1.78
C GLY A 19 -10.81 5.13 -1.50
N GLU A 20 -10.95 4.30 -2.52
CA GLU A 20 -10.78 2.86 -2.45
C GLU A 20 -9.48 2.40 -3.11
N CYS A 21 -8.96 1.26 -2.66
CA CYS A 21 -7.73 0.68 -3.19
C CYS A 21 -7.73 0.58 -4.74
N ILE A 22 -8.88 0.22 -5.34
CA ILE A 22 -9.00 0.04 -6.79
C ILE A 22 -8.85 1.34 -7.59
N GLU A 23 -9.19 2.50 -7.02
CA GLU A 23 -9.03 3.80 -7.67
C GLU A 23 -7.55 4.15 -7.90
N TYR A 24 -6.69 3.65 -7.02
CA TYR A 24 -5.25 3.82 -7.08
C TYR A 24 -4.57 2.72 -7.90
N THR A 25 -4.87 1.45 -7.64
CA THR A 25 -4.16 0.33 -8.28
C THR A 25 -4.44 0.21 -9.77
N ARG A 26 -5.60 0.69 -10.27
CA ARG A 26 -5.91 0.71 -11.71
C ARG A 26 -4.99 1.61 -12.55
N GLN A 27 -4.22 2.48 -11.89
CA GLN A 27 -3.27 3.41 -12.54
C GLN A 27 -1.82 2.87 -12.51
N MET A 28 -1.62 1.66 -12.02
CA MET A 28 -0.31 1.02 -11.84
C MET A 28 -0.20 -0.20 -12.75
N SER A 29 1.03 -0.68 -12.99
CA SER A 29 1.22 -2.01 -13.57
C SER A 29 0.58 -3.09 -12.69
N PHE A 30 0.29 -4.26 -13.26
CA PHE A 30 -0.29 -5.36 -12.50
C PHE A 30 0.54 -5.72 -11.26
N THR A 31 1.86 -5.86 -11.41
CA THR A 31 2.76 -6.21 -10.29
C THR A 31 2.77 -5.12 -9.23
N LEU A 32 2.88 -3.85 -9.63
CA LEU A 32 2.93 -2.73 -8.69
C LEU A 32 1.58 -2.51 -7.97
N GLY A 33 0.47 -2.63 -8.70
CA GLY A 33 -0.87 -2.57 -8.12
C GLY A 33 -1.10 -3.68 -7.08
N ASN A 34 -0.53 -4.88 -7.30
CA ASN A 34 -0.54 -5.93 -6.28
C ASN A 34 0.30 -5.55 -5.05
N ALA A 35 1.51 -5.01 -5.22
CA ALA A 35 2.32 -4.54 -4.09
C ALA A 35 1.56 -3.50 -3.24
N PHE A 36 0.98 -2.48 -3.89
CA PHE A 36 0.17 -1.45 -3.24
C PHE A 36 -1.01 -2.05 -2.50
N LYS A 37 -1.77 -2.95 -3.15
CA LYS A 37 -2.92 -3.66 -2.57
C LYS A 37 -2.56 -4.42 -1.30
N TYR A 38 -1.42 -5.09 -1.26
CA TYR A 38 -1.01 -5.84 -0.07
C TYR A 38 -0.61 -4.92 1.09
N VAL A 39 0.06 -3.79 0.83
CA VAL A 39 0.31 -2.77 1.87
C VAL A 39 -1.01 -2.16 2.38
N TRP A 40 -1.95 -1.87 1.47
CA TRP A 40 -3.27 -1.35 1.81
C TRP A 40 -4.06 -2.31 2.72
N ARG A 41 -3.98 -3.61 2.43
CA ARG A 41 -4.75 -4.67 3.10
C ARG A 41 -4.09 -5.23 4.36
N ALA A 42 -2.79 -5.02 4.55
CA ALA A 42 -2.06 -5.61 5.67
C ALA A 42 -2.72 -5.27 7.02
N GLY A 43 -3.19 -6.30 7.73
CA GLY A 43 -3.90 -6.16 9.02
C GLY A 43 -5.42 -5.99 8.94
N SER A 44 -6.00 -5.75 7.75
CA SER A 44 -7.46 -5.71 7.54
C SER A 44 -8.04 -7.07 7.15
N LYS A 45 -7.20 -7.99 6.66
CA LYS A 45 -7.58 -9.36 6.31
C LYS A 45 -6.43 -10.34 6.51
N GLY A 46 -6.49 -11.12 7.60
CA GLY A 46 -5.47 -12.12 7.93
C GLY A 46 -4.20 -11.50 8.54
N ASP A 47 -3.07 -12.18 8.38
CA ASP A 47 -1.78 -11.77 8.94
C ASP A 47 -1.15 -10.58 8.18
N ALA A 48 -0.88 -9.50 8.89
CA ALA A 48 -0.22 -8.32 8.35
C ALA A 48 1.20 -8.61 7.84
N ALA A 49 1.97 -9.45 8.54
CA ALA A 49 3.34 -9.77 8.14
C ALA A 49 3.37 -10.56 6.82
N GLU A 50 2.42 -11.49 6.63
CA GLU A 50 2.28 -12.22 5.38
C GLU A 50 1.96 -11.28 4.20
N ASP A 51 1.05 -10.32 4.40
CA ASP A 51 0.73 -9.33 3.38
C ASP A 51 1.91 -8.42 3.05
N LEU A 52 2.67 -7.98 4.06
CA LEU A 52 3.86 -7.18 3.84
C LEU A 52 4.97 -7.97 3.12
N ARG A 53 5.14 -9.26 3.42
CA ARG A 53 6.05 -10.14 2.66
C ARG A 53 5.62 -10.30 1.20
N LYS A 54 4.32 -10.43 0.92
CA LYS A 54 3.79 -10.43 -0.45
C LYS A 54 4.06 -9.09 -1.14
N ALA A 55 3.80 -7.97 -0.47
CA ALA A 55 4.09 -6.65 -0.99
C ALA A 55 5.58 -6.50 -1.36
N LEU A 56 6.49 -6.99 -0.49
CA LEU A 56 7.93 -6.98 -0.73
C LEU A 56 8.31 -7.79 -1.96
N TRP A 57 7.70 -8.97 -2.13
CA TRP A 57 7.94 -9.81 -3.30
C TRP A 57 7.52 -9.09 -4.59
N TYR A 58 6.30 -8.56 -4.65
CA TYR A 58 5.79 -7.85 -5.82
C TYR A 58 6.60 -6.58 -6.13
N ILE A 59 6.95 -5.78 -5.13
CA ILE A 59 7.69 -4.52 -5.39
C ILE A 59 9.12 -4.78 -5.85
N THR A 60 9.75 -5.86 -5.37
CA THR A 60 11.07 -6.28 -5.81
C THR A 60 11.02 -6.74 -7.27
N ASP A 61 10.04 -7.57 -7.63
CA ASP A 61 9.82 -8.00 -9.01
C ASP A 61 9.53 -6.80 -9.94
N ALA A 62 8.69 -5.86 -9.50
CA ALA A 62 8.40 -4.65 -10.26
C ALA A 62 9.67 -3.84 -10.53
N GLY A 63 10.53 -3.62 -9.52
CA GLY A 63 11.79 -2.89 -9.67
C GLY A 63 12.78 -3.58 -10.61
N LEU A 64 12.93 -4.91 -10.52
CA LEU A 64 13.81 -5.68 -11.40
C LEU A 64 13.36 -5.68 -12.86
N ASN A 65 12.05 -5.61 -13.10
CA ASN A 65 11.46 -5.61 -14.44
C ASN A 65 11.16 -4.20 -14.97
N GLY A 66 11.65 -3.14 -14.32
CA GLY A 66 11.44 -1.76 -14.75
C GLY A 66 9.97 -1.33 -14.78
N GLN A 67 9.13 -1.96 -13.96
CA GLN A 67 7.71 -1.62 -13.84
C GLN A 67 7.52 -0.45 -12.88
N GLY A 68 6.50 0.35 -13.15
CA GLY A 68 6.17 1.53 -12.35
C GLY A 68 4.70 1.91 -12.50
N PRO A 69 4.29 3.00 -11.85
CA PRO A 69 3.00 3.60 -12.14
C PRO A 69 3.03 4.21 -13.55
N ILE A 70 1.88 4.28 -14.23
CA ILE A 70 1.78 4.87 -15.59
C ILE A 70 2.18 6.36 -15.56
N ARG A 71 1.87 7.02 -14.44
CA ARG A 71 2.20 8.38 -14.04
C ARG A 71 2.11 8.44 -12.51
N ASP A 72 2.63 9.49 -11.89
CA ASP A 72 2.40 9.72 -10.47
C ASP A 72 0.92 9.57 -10.11
N VAL A 73 0.63 8.69 -9.16
CA VAL A 73 -0.74 8.41 -8.71
C VAL A 73 -1.04 9.32 -7.52
N PRO A 74 -1.90 10.34 -7.67
CA PRO A 74 -2.18 11.25 -6.57
C PRO A 74 -3.02 10.55 -5.50
N LEU A 75 -2.39 10.17 -4.39
CA LEU A 75 -3.10 9.71 -3.21
C LEU A 75 -3.84 10.88 -2.57
N ILE A 76 -5.16 10.75 -2.42
CA ILE A 76 -5.98 11.80 -1.80
C ILE A 76 -5.81 11.68 -0.29
N ALA A 77 -4.79 12.35 0.24
CA ALA A 77 -4.51 12.37 1.66
C ALA A 77 -5.49 13.28 2.43
N ASP A 78 -5.93 12.83 3.59
CA ASP A 78 -6.49 13.71 4.60
C ASP A 78 -5.34 14.42 5.33
N GLY A 79 -5.25 15.74 5.17
CA GLY A 79 -4.20 16.56 5.78
C GLY A 79 -4.31 16.70 7.30
N ALA A 80 -5.48 16.39 7.88
CA ALA A 80 -5.68 16.39 9.33
C ALA A 80 -5.25 15.06 9.97
N ALA A 81 -5.14 13.98 9.19
CA ALA A 81 -4.76 12.68 9.70
C ALA A 81 -3.23 12.59 9.88
N PRO A 82 -2.75 11.87 10.91
CA PRO A 82 -1.31 11.70 11.18
C PRO A 82 -0.62 10.86 10.09
N MET A 83 0.65 11.17 9.80
CA MET A 83 1.44 10.35 8.88
C MET A 83 1.83 9.04 9.56
N THR A 84 1.44 7.91 8.97
CA THR A 84 1.85 6.58 9.43
C THR A 84 2.82 5.96 8.44
N ARG A 85 3.52 4.89 8.86
CA ARG A 85 4.40 4.15 7.96
C ARG A 85 3.64 3.57 6.76
N ARG A 86 2.42 3.06 6.97
CA ARG A 86 1.55 2.59 5.87
C ARG A 86 1.32 3.70 4.84
N ARG A 87 0.89 4.90 5.28
CA ARG A 87 0.64 6.04 4.37
C ARG A 87 1.92 6.44 3.61
N TYR A 88 3.05 6.45 4.31
CA TYR A 88 4.33 6.80 3.71
C TYR A 88 4.77 5.81 2.64
N VAL A 89 4.67 4.50 2.92
CA VAL A 89 4.96 3.44 1.95
C VAL A 89 4.06 3.51 0.73
N LEU A 90 2.74 3.66 0.93
CA LEU A 90 1.78 3.81 -0.17
C LEU A 90 2.13 5.03 -1.03
N GLY A 91 2.54 6.14 -0.42
CA GLY A 91 3.01 7.34 -1.13
C GLY A 91 4.30 7.13 -1.93
N CYS A 92 5.26 6.36 -1.41
CA CYS A 92 6.45 5.97 -2.16
C CYS A 92 6.10 5.13 -3.40
N ILE A 93 5.25 4.10 -3.23
CA ILE A 93 4.76 3.27 -4.34
C ILE A 93 4.06 4.12 -5.40
N ALA A 94 3.16 5.00 -4.97
CA ALA A 94 2.36 5.85 -5.86
C ALA A 94 3.18 6.84 -6.71
N ARG A 95 4.38 7.22 -6.22
CA ARG A 95 5.35 8.08 -6.93
C ARG A 95 6.47 7.29 -7.64
N GLY A 96 6.41 5.96 -7.63
CA GLY A 96 7.43 5.12 -8.24
C GLY A 96 8.76 5.04 -7.48
N ASP A 97 8.83 5.47 -6.22
CA ASP A 97 10.01 5.31 -5.35
C ASP A 97 10.08 3.88 -4.80
N LEU A 98 10.35 2.92 -5.69
CA LEU A 98 10.28 1.50 -5.39
C LEU A 98 11.38 1.04 -4.45
N TYR A 99 12.57 1.64 -4.54
CA TYR A 99 13.68 1.33 -3.65
C TYR A 99 13.31 1.65 -2.21
N LYS A 100 12.88 2.89 -1.93
CA LYS A 100 12.51 3.29 -0.57
C LYS A 100 11.32 2.52 -0.04
N ALA A 101 10.31 2.28 -0.89
CA ALA A 101 9.18 1.44 -0.51
C ALA A 101 9.64 0.02 -0.15
N SER A 102 10.53 -0.61 -0.93
CA SER A 102 11.03 -1.96 -0.64
C SER A 102 11.77 -2.07 0.69
N VAL A 103 12.59 -1.06 1.03
CA VAL A 103 13.32 -1.02 2.31
C VAL A 103 12.34 -0.93 3.48
N LEU A 104 11.36 -0.04 3.38
CA LEU A 104 10.35 0.15 4.43
C LEU A 104 9.43 -1.06 4.58
N ILE A 105 9.02 -1.69 3.48
CA ILE A 105 8.19 -2.89 3.54
C ILE A 105 8.95 -4.05 4.18
N ARG A 106 10.25 -4.19 3.91
CA ARG A 106 11.09 -5.22 4.55
C ARG A 106 11.18 -5.01 6.07
N ASP A 107 11.39 -3.79 6.53
CA ASP A 107 11.39 -3.49 7.97
C ASP A 107 10.02 -3.80 8.60
N LEU A 108 8.94 -3.37 7.93
CA LEU A 108 7.57 -3.62 8.39
C LEU A 108 7.18 -5.11 8.35
N SER A 109 7.76 -5.93 7.46
CA SER A 109 7.46 -7.36 7.44
C SER A 109 8.00 -8.11 8.65
N GLU A 110 9.07 -7.59 9.26
CA GLU A 110 9.61 -8.10 10.53
C GLU A 110 8.96 -7.42 11.75
N HIS A 111 8.48 -6.18 11.58
CA HIS A 111 7.87 -5.35 12.64
C HIS A 111 6.48 -4.80 12.22
N PRO A 112 5.48 -5.67 11.95
CA PRO A 112 4.18 -5.26 11.44
C PRO A 112 3.40 -4.37 12.42
N GLU A 113 3.70 -4.43 13.72
CA GLU A 113 3.13 -3.58 14.76
C GLU A 113 3.44 -2.09 14.59
N HIS A 114 4.39 -1.74 13.72
CA HIS A 114 4.73 -0.36 13.39
C HIS A 114 3.96 0.21 12.19
N LEU A 115 3.16 -0.60 11.49
CA LEU A 115 2.51 -0.24 10.24
C LEU A 115 1.65 1.03 10.35
N ASP A 116 0.83 1.10 11.39
CA ASP A 116 -0.13 2.20 11.60
C ASP A 116 0.28 3.14 12.77
N LYS A 117 1.50 2.99 13.31
CA LYS A 117 2.03 3.95 14.29
C LYS A 117 2.34 5.28 13.59
N GLU A 118 2.04 6.37 14.27
CA GLU A 118 2.40 7.72 13.83
C GLU A 118 3.92 7.86 13.70
N MET A 119 4.37 8.51 12.64
CA MET A 119 5.77 8.87 12.45
C MET A 119 6.04 10.17 13.21
N SER A 120 7.01 10.14 14.13
CA SER A 120 7.53 11.30 14.87
C SER A 120 8.36 12.24 14.00
#